data_AF-A0A377BP12-F1
#
_entry.id   AF-A0A377BP12-F1
#
_cell.length_a   1.000
_cell.length_b   1.000
_cell.length_c   1.000
_cell.angle_alpha   90.00
_cell.angle_beta   90.00
_cell.angle_gamma   90.00
#
_symmetry.space_group_name_H-M   'P 1'
#
loop_
_entity.id
_entity.type
_entity.pdbx_description
1 polymer ?
#
loop_
_entity_poly.entity_id
_entity_poly.type
_entity_poly.pdbx_seq_one_letter_code
_entity_poly.pdbx_strand_id
1 'polypeptide(L)' 'MSAVDPDLDFIRVDEEAFLACPEESVDYAVMERTADAVVVPMDAGWSDVGSWSSLWEISAHTAEATFATVM' A
#
# COMPACT_ATOMS: atom_id res chain seq x y z
N MET A 1 -5.30 -25.53 -15.93
CA MET A 1 -5.24 -25.49 -14.46
C MET A 1 -3.77 -25.62 -14.11
N SER A 2 -3.03 -24.50 -14.08
CA SER A 2 -1.63 -24.55 -13.66
C SER A 2 -1.61 -24.77 -12.15
N ALA A 3 -0.80 -25.74 -11.74
CA ALA A 3 -0.64 -26.15 -10.36
C ALA A 3 0.22 -25.10 -9.66
N VAL A 4 -0.32 -24.51 -8.60
CA VAL A 4 0.44 -23.67 -7.66
C VAL A 4 1.57 -24.53 -7.10
N ASP A 5 2.84 -24.11 -7.31
CA ASP A 5 4.02 -24.80 -6.80
C ASP A 5 4.28 -24.34 -5.35
N PRO A 6 4.06 -25.20 -4.34
CA PRO A 6 4.22 -24.81 -2.95
C PRO A 6 5.71 -24.81 -2.57
N ASP A 7 6.27 -23.63 -2.38
CA ASP A 7 7.56 -23.46 -1.70
C ASP A 7 7.31 -23.14 -0.24
N LEU A 8 7.23 -24.21 0.56
CA LEU A 8 6.88 -24.16 1.97
C LEU A 8 5.50 -23.51 2.16
N ASP A 9 5.39 -22.40 2.91
CA ASP A 9 4.15 -21.66 3.18
C ASP A 9 3.88 -20.55 2.13
N PHE A 10 4.66 -20.46 1.06
CA PHE A 10 4.51 -19.43 0.05
C PHE A 10 3.66 -19.92 -1.13
N ILE A 11 2.60 -19.17 -1.39
CA ILE A 11 1.83 -19.27 -2.63
C ILE A 11 2.53 -18.42 -3.68
N ARG A 12 3.05 -19.07 -4.73
CA ARG A 12 3.55 -18.38 -5.93
C ARG A 12 2.44 -18.24 -6.95
N VAL A 13 2.30 -17.03 -7.48
CA VAL A 13 1.37 -16.75 -8.57
C VAL A 13 1.97 -17.28 -9.87
N ASP A 14 1.11 -17.80 -10.75
CA ASP A 14 1.47 -18.20 -12.11
C ASP A 14 2.03 -16.99 -12.88
N GLU A 15 3.20 -17.15 -13.50
CA GLU A 15 3.96 -16.05 -14.10
C GLU A 15 3.22 -15.46 -15.31
N GLU A 16 2.75 -16.32 -16.22
CA GLU A 16 2.03 -15.89 -17.42
C GLU A 16 0.71 -15.20 -17.06
N ALA A 17 -0.03 -15.72 -16.08
CA ALA A 17 -1.26 -15.09 -15.61
C ALA A 17 -0.98 -13.73 -14.96
N PHE A 18 0.11 -13.60 -14.21
CA PHE A 18 0.49 -12.34 -13.57
C PHE A 18 0.92 -11.28 -14.60
N LEU A 19 1.71 -11.67 -15.62
CA LEU A 19 2.13 -10.78 -16.71
C LEU A 19 0.95 -10.33 -17.59
N ALA A 20 -0.11 -11.12 -17.67
CA ALA A 20 -1.32 -10.75 -18.39
C ALA A 20 -2.26 -9.85 -17.57
N CYS A 21 -2.02 -9.68 -16.27
CA CYS A 21 -2.85 -8.85 -15.40
C CYS A 21 -2.66 -7.36 -15.74
N PRO A 22 -3.74 -6.58 -15.88
CA PRO A 22 -3.64 -5.13 -16.04
C PRO A 22 -2.96 -4.46 -14.83
N GLU A 23 -2.12 -3.47 -15.11
CA GLU A 23 -1.48 -2.61 -14.10
C GLU A 23 -2.45 -1.50 -13.65
N GLU A 24 -3.57 -1.88 -13.05
CA GLU A 24 -4.59 -0.96 -12.55
C GLU A 24 -4.73 -1.07 -11.03
N SER A 25 -4.93 0.05 -10.34
CA SER A 25 -5.17 0.03 -8.89
C SER A 25 -6.53 -0.59 -8.57
N VAL A 26 -6.62 -1.26 -7.42
CA VAL A 26 -7.90 -1.86 -6.95
C VAL A 26 -8.94 -0.77 -6.69
N ASP A 27 -8.51 0.41 -6.24
CA ASP A 27 -9.38 1.56 -6.05
C ASP A 27 -10.17 1.89 -7.32
N TYR A 28 -9.47 1.98 -8.46
CA TYR A 28 -10.07 2.29 -9.75
C TYR A 28 -10.82 1.08 -10.36
N ALA A 29 -10.21 -0.10 -10.33
CA ALA A 29 -10.75 -1.28 -10.98
C ALA A 29 -12.04 -1.79 -10.30
N VAL A 30 -12.14 -1.64 -8.97
CA VAL A 30 -13.21 -2.21 -8.16
C VAL A 30 -13.90 -1.18 -7.28
N MET A 31 -13.16 -0.46 -6.43
CA MET A 31 -13.77 0.33 -5.35
C MET A 31 -14.60 1.50 -5.85
N GLU A 32 -14.20 2.14 -6.94
CA GLU A 32 -14.97 3.21 -7.59
C GLU A 32 -16.20 2.70 -8.34
N ARG A 33 -16.26 1.41 -8.67
CA ARG A 33 -17.33 0.81 -9.48
C ARG A 33 -18.32 -0.03 -8.68
N THR A 34 -18.00 -0.37 -7.43
CA THR A 34 -18.85 -1.21 -6.59
C THR A 34 -19.99 -0.41 -5.96
N ALA A 35 -21.19 -1.00 -5.94
CA ALA A 35 -22.33 -0.48 -5.19
C ALA A 35 -22.39 -1.04 -3.76
N ASP A 36 -21.58 -2.06 -3.45
CA ASP A 36 -21.67 -2.86 -2.23
C ASP A 36 -20.52 -2.55 -1.25
N ALA A 37 -20.08 -1.29 -1.18
CA ALA A 37 -19.05 -0.84 -0.26
C ALA A 37 -19.62 -0.29 1.06
N VAL A 38 -18.93 -0.56 2.17
CA VAL A 38 -19.21 0.03 3.48
C VAL A 38 -17.91 0.60 4.06
N VAL A 39 -17.98 1.78 4.67
CA VAL A 39 -16.84 2.45 5.32
C VAL A 39 -17.02 2.41 6.83
N VAL A 40 -15.94 2.07 7.54
CA VAL A 40 -15.90 2.05 9.01
C VAL A 40 -14.90 3.11 9.50
N PRO A 41 -15.28 3.99 10.44
CA PRO A 41 -14.35 4.98 10.97
C PRO A 41 -13.22 4.30 11.75
N MET A 42 -11.99 4.78 11.53
CA MET A 42 -10.79 4.31 12.21
C MET A 42 -10.07 5.51 12.83
N ASP A 43 -9.87 5.45 14.14
CA ASP A 43 -9.05 6.40 14.90
C ASP A 43 -7.85 5.67 15.51
N ALA A 44 -6.79 5.54 14.71
CA ALA A 44 -5.58 4.78 15.05
C ALA A 44 -4.28 5.57 14.81
N GLY A 45 -4.38 6.88 14.51
CA GLY A 45 -3.22 7.69 14.14
C GLY A 45 -2.49 7.21 12.89
N TRP A 46 -3.22 6.58 11.94
CA TRP A 46 -2.64 6.00 10.73
C TRP A 46 -2.13 7.07 9.76
N SER A 47 -0.99 6.80 9.13
CA SER A 47 -0.39 7.59 8.04
C SER A 47 0.23 6.64 7.02
N ASP A 48 0.03 6.92 5.73
CA ASP A 48 0.60 6.12 4.63
C ASP A 48 2.10 6.34 4.42
N VAL A 49 2.66 7.43 4.97
CA VAL A 49 4.05 7.87 4.81
C VAL A 49 4.48 7.82 3.33
N GLY A 50 3.75 8.55 2.48
CA GLY A 50 4.01 8.60 1.04
C GLY A 50 5.19 9.47 0.61
N SER A 51 5.74 10.32 1.48
CA SER A 51 6.85 11.22 1.13
C SER A 51 7.77 11.54 2.32
N TRP A 52 8.94 12.11 2.02
CA TRP A 52 9.87 12.57 3.06
C TRP A 52 9.26 13.66 3.96
N SER A 53 8.31 14.44 3.47
CA SER A 53 7.61 15.43 4.30
C SER A 53 6.66 14.77 5.31
N SER A 54 6.10 13.60 5.00
CA SER A 54 5.27 12.84 5.94
C SER A 54 6.02 12.47 7.22
N LEU A 55 7.33 12.19 7.13
CA LEU A 55 8.15 11.90 8.31
C LEU A 55 8.33 13.13 9.20
N TRP A 56 8.41 14.33 8.62
CA TRP A 56 8.48 15.58 9.39
C TRP A 56 7.18 15.82 10.16
N GLU A 57 6.03 15.59 9.53
CA GLU A 57 4.70 15.76 10.12
C GLU A 57 4.41 14.80 11.28
N ILE A 58 5.00 13.60 11.24
CA ILE A 58 4.86 12.59 12.31
C ILE A 58 5.94 12.76 13.39
N SER A 59 7.00 13.53 13.12
CA SER A 59 8.11 13.72 14.06
C SER A 59 7.74 14.64 15.24
N ALA A 60 8.39 14.40 16.38
CA ALA A 60 8.28 15.30 17.52
C ALA A 60 9.00 16.63 17.22
N HIS A 61 8.25 17.73 17.12
CA HIS A 61 8.81 19.07 16.96
C HIS A 61 9.49 19.53 18.26
N THR A 62 10.71 19.08 18.49
CA THR A 62 11.59 19.60 19.55
C THR A 62 12.53 20.66 18.98
N ALA A 63 12.95 21.63 19.81
CA ALA A 63 13.73 22.79 19.36
C ALA A 63 15.12 22.45 18.75
N GLU A 64 15.61 21.22 18.91
CA GLU A 64 16.86 20.72 18.32
C GLU A 64 16.66 19.82 17.07
N ALA A 65 15.42 19.59 16.64
CA ALA A 65 15.14 18.71 15.52
C ALA A 65 15.64 19.31 14.19
N THR A 66 16.82 18.88 13.75
CA THR A 66 17.38 19.21 12.43
C THR A 66 17.03 18.09 11.45
N PHE A 67 16.02 18.29 10.61
CA PHE A 67 15.85 17.48 9.40
C PHE A 67 16.83 17.99 8.35
N ALA A 68 18.02 17.40 8.29
CA ALA A 68 18.95 17.65 7.21
C ALA A 68 18.40 16.99 5.93
N THR A 69 17.68 17.79 5.13
CA THR A 69 17.43 17.45 3.73
C THR A 69 18.79 17.41 3.03
N VAL A 70 19.31 16.22 2.75
CA VAL A 70 20.36 16.05 1.76
C VAL A 70 19.66 16.02 0.40
N MET A 71 19.65 17.16 -0.27
CA MET A 71 19.50 17.23 -1.73
C MET A 71 20.84 16.88 -2.37
#